data_AF-A0A345UG96-F1
#
_entry.id   AF-A0A345UG96-F1
#
_cell.length_a   1.000
_cell.length_b   1.000
_cell.length_c   1.000
_cell.angle_alpha   90.00
_cell.angle_beta   90.00
_cell.angle_gamma   90.00
#
_symmetry.space_group_name_H-M   'P 1'
#
loop_
_entity.id
_entity.type
_entity.pdbx_description
1 polymer ?
#
loop_
_entity_poly.entity_id
_entity_poly.type
_entity_poly.pdbx_seq_one_letter_code
_entity_poly.pdbx_strand_id
1 'polypeptide(L)'
;MNESQKQNLGIVKAFFRGEVKRLTETPWPVHFFFFCEDESDAYRLSGALQKRGHKILSCKFSEESAKWQVRTEEMLIFDNEVLAERLDRYEALAIQMKAEFDGWESMMPE
;
A
#
# COMPACT_ATOMS: atom_id res chain seq x y z
N MET A 1 -0.36 -11.60 23.90
CA MET A 1 -0.16 -11.52 22.43
C MET A 1 -0.32 -12.92 21.90
N ASN A 2 -1.44 -13.23 21.22
CA ASN A 2 -1.84 -14.62 20.94
C ASN A 2 -1.47 -15.02 19.51
N GLU A 3 -0.93 -16.23 19.34
CA GLU A 3 -0.39 -16.75 18.08
C GLU A 3 -1.41 -16.81 16.93
N SER A 4 -2.70 -16.77 17.27
CA SER A 4 -3.82 -16.76 16.31
C SER A 4 -3.94 -15.45 15.49
N GLN A 5 -3.31 -14.35 15.91
CA GLN A 5 -3.33 -13.08 15.15
C GLN A 5 -2.23 -12.97 14.08
N LYS A 6 -1.31 -13.93 13.98
CA LYS A 6 -0.24 -13.91 12.95
C LYS A 6 -0.63 -14.60 11.63
N GLN A 7 -1.82 -15.18 11.52
CA GLN A 7 -2.18 -16.09 10.42
C GLN A 7 -3.17 -15.56 9.36
N ASN A 8 -3.69 -14.34 9.49
CA ASN A 8 -4.69 -13.80 8.53
C ASN A 8 -4.21 -12.66 7.61
N LEU A 9 -2.90 -12.48 7.44
CA LEU A 9 -2.33 -11.63 6.37
C LEU A 9 -2.05 -12.49 5.12
N GLY A 10 -3.14 -13.01 4.55
CA GLY A 10 -3.15 -13.77 3.31
C GLY A 10 -3.53 -12.89 2.12
N ILE A 11 -2.69 -11.90 1.76
CA ILE A 11 -2.50 -11.47 0.36
C ILE A 11 -1.01 -11.13 0.19
N VAL A 12 -0.31 -11.95 -0.62
CA VAL A 12 1.09 -11.83 -1.09
C VAL A 12 2.15 -11.48 -0.04
N LYS A 13 2.33 -12.34 0.99
CA LYS A 13 3.69 -12.68 1.48
C LYS A 13 4.33 -13.72 0.52
N ALA A 14 4.36 -13.44 -0.78
CA ALA A 14 5.06 -14.31 -1.73
C ALA A 14 6.55 -13.95 -1.71
N PHE A 15 7.31 -14.74 -0.96
CA PHE A 15 8.69 -15.15 -1.25
C PHE A 15 9.44 -14.37 -2.34
N PHE A 16 10.35 -13.46 -1.99
CA PHE A 16 11.54 -13.19 -2.81
C PHE A 16 12.76 -12.83 -1.95
N ARG A 17 13.27 -13.81 -1.19
CA ARG A 17 14.67 -13.82 -0.72
C ARG A 17 15.57 -14.45 -1.79
N GLY A 18 15.54 -13.89 -3.00
CA GLY A 18 16.32 -14.35 -4.13
C GLY A 18 16.28 -13.29 -5.22
N GLU A 19 17.40 -13.10 -5.91
CA GLU A 19 17.65 -12.08 -6.94
C GLU A 19 16.66 -12.20 -8.11
N VAL A 20 15.43 -11.71 -7.96
CA VAL A 20 14.51 -11.57 -9.08
C VAL A 20 14.61 -10.16 -9.61
N LYS A 21 15.17 -10.02 -10.81
CA LYS A 21 15.37 -8.72 -11.45
C LYS A 21 14.12 -8.17 -12.13
N ARG A 22 13.18 -9.02 -12.58
CA ARG A 22 11.89 -8.60 -13.18
C ARG A 22 10.89 -9.73 -13.10
N LEU A 23 9.74 -9.50 -12.46
CA LEU A 23 8.70 -10.51 -12.19
C LEU A 23 7.60 -10.48 -13.25
N THR A 24 7.29 -9.31 -13.82
CA THR A 24 6.25 -9.18 -14.85
C THR A 24 6.72 -8.30 -16.01
N GLU A 25 6.24 -8.62 -17.22
CA GLU A 25 6.39 -7.74 -18.39
C GLU A 25 5.20 -6.78 -18.53
N THR A 26 4.05 -7.15 -17.94
CA THR A 26 2.82 -6.36 -17.93
C THR A 26 2.60 -5.70 -16.57
N PRO A 27 2.06 -4.45 -16.54
CA PRO A 27 1.68 -3.81 -15.28
C PRO A 27 0.53 -4.56 -14.59
N TRP A 28 0.62 -4.74 -13.28
CA TRP A 28 -0.40 -5.35 -12.43
C TRP A 28 -0.96 -4.34 -11.44
N PRO A 29 -2.21 -4.53 -10.97
CA PRO A 29 -2.77 -3.70 -9.92
C PRO A 29 -2.05 -3.98 -8.60
N VAL A 30 -1.53 -2.92 -7.99
CA VAL A 30 -0.95 -2.94 -6.65
C VAL A 30 -1.75 -2.00 -5.78
N HIS A 31 -2.29 -2.51 -4.68
CA HIS A 31 -2.96 -1.69 -3.69
C HIS A 31 -2.02 -1.31 -2.57
N PHE A 32 -2.12 -0.08 -2.09
CA PHE A 32 -1.36 0.44 -0.97
C PHE A 32 -2.31 0.90 0.13
N PHE A 33 -1.91 0.68 1.38
CA PHE A 33 -2.70 0.96 2.57
C PHE A 33 -1.99 1.97 3.46
N PHE A 34 -2.74 3.00 3.82
CA PHE A 34 -2.28 4.04 4.73
C PHE A 34 -3.31 4.27 5.83
N PHE A 35 -2.86 4.66 7.01
CA PHE A 35 -3.71 5.06 8.12
C PHE A 35 -3.37 6.46 8.62
N CYS A 36 -4.39 7.24 8.94
CA CYS A 36 -4.27 8.55 9.58
C CYS A 36 -5.09 8.56 10.86
N GLU A 37 -4.64 9.29 11.88
CA GLU A 37 -5.45 9.52 13.08
C GLU A 37 -6.66 10.41 12.75
N ASP A 38 -6.45 11.44 11.93
CA ASP A 38 -7.45 12.45 11.60
C ASP A 38 -8.03 12.29 10.18
N GLU A 39 -9.34 12.56 10.06
CA GLU A 39 -10.06 12.57 8.77
C GLU A 39 -9.43 13.54 7.76
N SER A 40 -9.05 14.74 8.23
CA SER A 40 -8.51 15.79 7.36
C SER A 40 -7.16 15.41 6.75
N ASP A 41 -6.33 14.66 7.48
CA ASP A 41 -5.05 14.15 6.98
C ASP A 41 -5.26 13.01 5.98
N ALA A 42 -6.27 12.14 6.20
CA ALA A 42 -6.64 11.11 5.24
C ALA A 42 -7.10 11.68 3.88
N TYR A 43 -7.90 12.75 3.88
CA TYR A 43 -8.29 13.42 2.63
C TYR A 43 -7.13 14.16 1.96
N ARG A 44 -6.26 14.83 2.73
CA ARG A 44 -5.04 15.45 2.21
C ARG A 44 -4.12 14.42 1.56
N LEU A 45 -3.93 13.27 2.20
CA LEU A 45 -3.15 12.15 1.67
C LEU A 45 -3.79 11.60 0.39
N SER A 46 -5.10 11.38 0.39
CA SER A 46 -5.84 10.92 -0.80
C SER A 46 -5.64 11.86 -1.98
N GLY A 47 -5.75 13.18 -1.76
CA GLY A 47 -5.50 14.18 -2.81
C GLY A 47 -4.05 14.20 -3.29
N ALA A 48 -3.07 13.98 -2.41
CA ALA A 48 -1.66 13.89 -2.79
C ALA A 48 -1.36 12.64 -3.62
N LEU A 49 -1.95 11.49 -3.26
CA LEU A 49 -1.84 10.23 -4.00
C LEU A 49 -2.51 10.34 -5.38
N GLN A 50 -3.69 10.96 -5.47
CA GLN A 50 -4.34 11.22 -6.77
C GLN A 50 -3.49 12.06 -7.71
N LYS A 51 -2.85 13.13 -7.20
CA LYS A 51 -1.93 13.97 -7.99
C LYS A 51 -0.70 13.21 -8.48
N ARG A 52 -0.33 12.12 -7.80
CA ARG A 52 0.77 11.22 -8.18
C ARG A 52 0.33 10.11 -9.13
N GLY A 53 -0.93 10.12 -9.59
CA GLY A 53 -1.47 9.18 -10.57
C GLY A 53 -2.13 7.95 -9.96
N HIS A 54 -2.28 7.90 -8.64
CA HIS A 54 -2.98 6.79 -8.02
C HIS A 54 -4.50 6.90 -8.16
N LYS A 55 -5.15 5.75 -8.24
CA LYS A 55 -6.60 5.63 -8.08
C LYS A 55 -6.93 5.42 -6.61
N ILE A 56 -7.80 6.25 -6.04
CA ILE A 56 -8.28 6.07 -4.66
C ILE A 56 -9.43 5.07 -4.69
N LEU A 57 -9.26 3.95 -3.98
CA LEU A 57 -10.29 2.92 -3.85
C LEU A 57 -11.23 3.24 -2.69
N SER A 58 -10.68 3.71 -1.56
CA SER A 58 -11.48 4.13 -0.41
C SER A 58 -10.71 5.06 0.51
N CYS A 59 -11.43 5.97 1.20
CA CYS A 59 -10.95 6.75 2.33
C CYS A 59 -12.06 6.71 3.39
N LYS A 60 -11.88 5.94 4.48
CA LYS A 60 -12.93 5.71 5.49
C LYS A 60 -12.35 5.41 6.85
N PHE A 61 -13.11 5.69 7.91
CA PHE A 61 -12.74 5.25 9.25
C PHE A 61 -12.82 3.72 9.36
N SER A 62 -11.80 3.11 9.96
CA SER A 62 -11.70 1.68 10.25
C SER A 62 -11.87 1.48 11.75
N GLU A 63 -12.98 0.88 12.17
CA GLU A 63 -13.26 0.59 13.58
C GLU A 63 -12.25 -0.38 14.19
N GLU A 64 -11.70 -1.30 13.40
CA GLU A 64 -10.70 -2.28 13.85
C GLU A 64 -9.39 -1.62 14.28
N SER A 65 -8.93 -0.64 13.49
CA SER A 65 -7.70 0.10 13.77
C SER A 65 -7.93 1.37 14.60
N ALA A 66 -9.18 1.80 14.76
CA ALA A 66 -9.58 3.11 15.27
C ALA A 66 -8.92 4.31 14.53
N LYS A 67 -8.62 4.15 13.23
CA LYS A 67 -7.95 5.14 12.38
C LYS A 67 -8.68 5.31 11.04
N TRP A 68 -8.41 6.42 10.36
CA TRP A 68 -8.83 6.62 8.97
C TRP A 68 -7.93 5.86 8.01
N GLN A 69 -8.50 4.91 7.27
CA GLN A 69 -7.80 4.14 6.26
C GLN A 69 -7.96 4.77 4.87
N VAL A 70 -6.83 4.97 4.18
CA VAL A 70 -6.78 5.29 2.75
C VAL A 70 -6.24 4.07 2.00
N ARG A 71 -7.06 3.54 1.09
CA ARG A 71 -6.68 2.45 0.19
C ARG A 71 -6.60 2.99 -1.23
N THR A 72 -5.51 2.70 -1.91
CA THR A 72 -5.24 3.21 -3.25
C THR A 72 -4.70 2.11 -4.16
N GLU A 73 -4.76 2.31 -5.47
CA GLU A 73 -4.33 1.40 -6.52
C GLU A 73 -3.38 2.13 -7.49
N GLU A 74 -2.30 1.46 -7.87
CA GLU A 74 -1.37 1.87 -8.93
C GLU A 74 -1.09 0.64 -9.82
N MET A 75 -0.96 0.86 -11.13
CA MET A 75 -0.53 -0.20 -12.05
C MET A 75 1.00 -0.20 -12.12
N LEU A 76 1.63 -1.28 -11.65
CA LEU A 76 3.09 -1.40 -11.62
C LEU A 76 3.58 -2.62 -12.39
N ILE A 77 4.63 -2.42 -13.20
CA ILE A 77 5.45 -3.54 -13.66
C ILE A 77 6.22 -4.03 -12.43
N PHE A 78 6.03 -5.28 -12.05
CA PHE A 78 6.75 -5.85 -10.91
C PHE A 78 8.21 -6.07 -11.29
N ASP A 79 9.03 -5.16 -10.81
CA ASP A 79 10.46 -5.23 -10.73
C ASP A 79 10.80 -4.93 -9.26
N ASN A 80 11.66 -5.74 -8.64
CA ASN A 80 11.95 -5.59 -7.22
C ASN A 80 12.57 -4.22 -6.91
N GLU A 81 13.35 -3.65 -7.84
CA GLU A 81 13.94 -2.32 -7.68
C GLU A 81 12.86 -1.23 -7.79
N VAL A 82 11.95 -1.37 -8.76
CA VAL A 82 10.83 -0.43 -8.92
C VAL A 82 9.89 -0.49 -7.72
N LEU A 83 9.57 -1.68 -7.22
CA LEU A 83 8.72 -1.82 -6.05
C LEU A 83 9.39 -1.26 -4.80
N ALA A 84 10.68 -1.56 -4.56
CA ALA A 84 11.42 -1.00 -3.42
C ALA A 84 11.45 0.54 -3.47
N GLU A 85 11.75 1.12 -4.64
CA GLU A 85 11.74 2.58 -4.83
C GLU A 85 10.35 3.18 -4.55
N ARG A 86 9.27 2.47 -4.91
CA ARG A 86 7.90 2.90 -4.63
C ARG A 86 7.60 2.86 -3.14
N LEU A 87 7.99 1.79 -2.45
CA LEU A 87 7.78 1.64 -1.01
C LEU A 87 8.51 2.75 -0.23
N ASP A 88 9.78 3.01 -0.54
CA ASP A 88 10.55 4.09 0.10
C ASP A 88 9.88 5.46 -0.09
N ARG A 89 9.34 5.71 -1.29
CA ARG A 89 8.60 6.95 -1.58
C ARG A 89 7.29 7.06 -0.81
N TYR A 90 6.57 5.95 -0.63
CA TYR A 90 5.30 5.94 0.09
C TYR A 90 5.47 6.02 1.60
N GLU A 91 6.51 5.41 2.15
CA GLU A 91 6.90 5.62 3.55
C GLU A 91 7.26 7.10 3.79
N ALA A 92 8.10 7.69 2.93
CA ALA A 92 8.46 9.10 3.05
C ALA A 92 7.24 10.04 2.92
N LEU A 93 6.33 9.75 1.98
CA LEU A 93 5.09 10.51 1.82
C LEU A 93 4.19 10.37 3.05
N ALA A 94 4.05 9.16 3.60
CA ALA A 94 3.23 8.92 4.78
C ALA A 94 3.74 9.75 5.97
N ILE A 95 5.06 9.73 6.22
CA ILE A 95 5.70 10.56 7.27
C ILE A 95 5.40 12.05 7.05
N GLN A 96 5.58 12.56 5.82
CA GLN A 96 5.31 13.96 5.50
C GLN A 96 3.85 14.36 5.76
N MET A 97 2.93 13.42 5.56
CA MET A 97 1.48 13.64 5.64
C MET A 97 0.89 13.23 6.99
N LYS A 98 1.73 12.89 7.99
CA LYS A 98 1.32 12.37 9.30
C LYS A 98 0.43 11.11 9.21
N ALA A 99 0.76 10.26 8.24
CA ALA A 99 0.13 8.98 8.03
C ALA A 99 1.12 7.85 8.36
N GLU A 100 0.57 6.67 8.60
CA GLU A 100 1.26 5.39 8.73
C GLU A 100 1.09 4.62 7.41
N PHE A 101 2.20 4.14 6.84
CA PHE A 101 2.15 3.19 5.73
C PHE A 101 2.12 1.77 6.31
N ASP A 102 1.03 1.05 6.10
CA ASP A 102 0.80 -0.28 6.69
C ASP A 102 1.28 -1.41 5.77
N GLY A 103 1.19 -1.18 4.45
CA GLY A 103 1.73 -2.12 3.48
C GLY A 103 1.05 -2.04 2.13
N TRP A 104 1.19 -3.13 1.39
CA TRP A 104 0.70 -3.25 0.03
C TRP A 104 0.23 -4.68 -0.25
N GLU A 105 -0.63 -4.81 -1.24
CA GLU A 105 -1.07 -6.09 -1.79
C GLU A 105 -1.12 -6.01 -3.31
N SER A 106 -1.03 -7.14 -3.99
CA SER A 106 -1.29 -7.21 -5.42
C SER A 106 -2.05 -8.48 -5.76
N MET A 107 -2.89 -8.41 -6.78
CA MET A 107 -3.58 -9.57 -7.33
C MET A 107 -2.98 -9.85 -8.71
N MET A 108 -2.51 -11.08 -8.92
CA MET A 108 -2.16 -11.55 -10.25
C MET A 108 -3.42 -11.43 -11.14
N PRO A 109 -3.36 -10.79 -12.31
CA PRO A 109 -4.45 -10.86 -13.26
C PRO A 109 -4.66 -12.32 -13.70
N GLU A 110 -5.92 -12.74 -13.83
CA GLU A 110 -6.33 -14.07 -14.30
C GLU A 110 -5.88 -14.37 -15.73
#